data_AF-A0A7K7F7H5-F1
#
_entry.id   AF-A0A7K7F7H5-F1
#
_cell.length_a   1.000
_cell.length_b   1.000
_cell.length_c   1.000
_cell.angle_alpha   90.00
_cell.angle_beta   90.00
_cell.angle_gamma   90.00
#
_symmetry.space_group_name_H-M   'P 1'
#
loop_
_entity.id
_entity.type
_entity.pdbx_description
1 polymer ?
#
loop_
_entity_poly.entity_id
_entity_poly.type
_entity_poly.pdbx_seq_one_letter_code
_entity_poly.pdbx_strand_id
1 'polypeptide(L)'
;AGDPWPVEDVVPDGEEQDRLPLRKLRLLGNSEELRGLLLNPHLRQLLLTVDQAEDKSSLMKKYMQEPLFVEFADCCLRIVEPPEKENILPE
;
A
#
# COMPACT_ATOMS: atom_id res chain seq x y z
N ALA A 1 -19.02 -13.86 -31.31
CA ALA A 1 -18.39 -12.56 -31.58
C ALA A 1 -18.54 -11.74 -30.32
N GLY A 2 -17.46 -11.64 -29.55
CA GLY A 2 -17.42 -10.76 -28.39
C GLY A 2 -17.17 -9.36 -28.91
N ASP A 3 -17.91 -8.40 -28.38
CA ASP A 3 -17.46 -7.02 -28.40
C ASP A 3 -17.29 -6.55 -26.95
N PRO A 4 -16.18 -5.86 -26.66
CA PRO A 4 -15.66 -5.61 -25.33
C PRO A 4 -16.27 -4.33 -24.78
N TRP A 5 -16.60 -4.33 -23.50
CA TRP A 5 -17.13 -3.17 -22.80
C TRP A 5 -16.25 -1.93 -23.04
N PRO A 6 -16.83 -0.80 -23.46
CA PRO A 6 -16.09 0.41 -23.76
C PRO A 6 -15.45 0.96 -22.49
N VAL A 7 -14.16 1.24 -22.64
CA VAL A 7 -13.26 1.87 -21.69
C VAL A 7 -13.62 3.33 -21.51
N GLU A 8 -14.53 3.65 -20.60
CA GLU A 8 -14.74 5.02 -20.14
C GLU A 8 -14.90 5.02 -18.62
N ASP A 9 -13.80 4.68 -17.94
CA ASP A 9 -13.57 5.08 -16.55
C ASP A 9 -12.79 6.41 -16.60
N VAL A 10 -13.49 7.48 -17.01
CA VAL A 10 -13.05 8.85 -16.71
C VAL A 10 -13.61 9.16 -15.34
N VAL A 11 -12.86 8.78 -14.32
CA VAL A 11 -13.08 9.22 -12.94
C VAL A 11 -12.16 10.43 -12.70
N PRO A 12 -12.72 11.59 -12.33
CA PRO A 12 -11.93 12.81 -12.12
C PRO A 12 -11.03 12.69 -10.89
N ASP A 13 -9.71 12.74 -11.17
CA ASP A 13 -8.61 13.42 -10.46
C ASP A 13 -8.79 13.72 -8.96
N GLY A 14 -8.09 12.95 -8.12
CA GLY A 14 -7.69 13.39 -6.78
C GLY A 14 -7.57 12.27 -5.74
N GLU A 15 -8.58 11.41 -5.61
CA GLU A 15 -8.74 10.54 -4.43
C GLU A 15 -8.40 9.06 -4.68
N GLU A 16 -8.39 8.64 -5.95
CA GLU A 16 -8.19 7.23 -6.33
C GLU A 16 -6.73 6.90 -6.67
N GLN A 17 -5.86 7.91 -6.81
CA GLN A 17 -4.42 7.70 -7.03
C GLN A 17 -3.72 7.09 -5.81
N ASP A 18 -4.18 7.41 -4.60
CA ASP A 18 -3.67 6.83 -3.34
C ASP A 18 -4.16 5.39 -3.11
N ARG A 19 -5.14 4.92 -3.90
CA ARG A 19 -5.70 3.57 -3.77
C ARG A 19 -4.89 2.57 -4.59
N LEU A 20 -4.36 1.57 -3.92
CA LEU A 20 -3.63 0.50 -4.58
C LEU A 20 -4.57 -0.45 -5.35
N PRO A 21 -4.35 -0.71 -6.64
CA PRO A 21 -5.15 -1.68 -7.38
C PRO A 21 -4.92 -3.11 -6.85
N LEU A 22 -5.95 -3.96 -6.92
CA LEU A 22 -5.90 -5.35 -6.42
C LEU A 22 -4.72 -6.17 -6.96
N ARG A 23 -4.20 -5.84 -8.15
CA ARG A 23 -3.00 -6.48 -8.72
C ARG A 23 -1.75 -6.18 -7.87
N LYS A 24 -1.55 -4.93 -7.45
CA LYS A 24 -0.45 -4.55 -6.54
C LYS A 24 -0.66 -5.14 -5.16
N LEU A 25 -1.91 -5.23 -4.70
CA LEU A 25 -2.24 -5.89 -3.43
C LEU A 25 -1.84 -7.37 -3.41
N ARG A 26 -1.95 -8.07 -4.55
CA ARG A 26 -1.46 -9.45 -4.66
C ARG A 26 0.06 -9.58 -4.63
N LEU A 27 0.81 -8.57 -5.05
CA LEU A 27 2.28 -8.58 -4.99
C LEU A 27 2.77 -8.58 -3.54
N LEU A 28 2.10 -7.80 -2.68
CA LEU A 28 2.37 -7.77 -1.23
C LEU A 28 2.28 -9.18 -0.62
N GLY A 29 1.27 -9.97 -1.02
CA GLY A 29 1.09 -11.35 -0.55
C GLY A 29 2.15 -12.35 -1.05
N ASN A 30 2.91 -12.02 -2.10
CA ASN A 30 3.99 -12.85 -2.61
C ASN A 30 5.34 -12.59 -1.93
N SER A 31 5.48 -11.49 -1.18
CA SER A 31 6.72 -11.15 -0.48
C SER A 31 6.87 -11.97 0.81
N GLU A 32 7.93 -12.78 0.89
CA GLU A 32 8.27 -13.51 2.13
C GLU A 32 8.63 -12.57 3.27
N GLU A 33 9.32 -11.46 2.99
CA GLU A 33 9.68 -10.46 4.01
C GLU A 33 8.42 -9.83 4.62
N LEU A 34 7.48 -9.39 3.77
CA LEU A 34 6.22 -8.82 4.25
C LEU A 34 5.39 -9.85 5.02
N ARG A 35 5.35 -11.09 4.54
CA ARG A 35 4.68 -12.19 5.26
C ARG A 35 5.32 -12.45 6.62
N GLY A 36 6.65 -12.40 6.70
CA GLY A 36 7.40 -12.52 7.95
C GLY A 36 7.01 -11.42 8.95
N LEU A 37 6.93 -10.17 8.49
CA LEU A 37 6.45 -9.06 9.31
C LEU A 37 5.01 -9.29 9.79
N LEU A 38 4.12 -9.76 8.92
CA LEU A 38 2.72 -10.07 9.26
C LEU A 38 2.54 -11.28 10.20
N LEU A 39 3.55 -12.13 10.40
CA LEU A 39 3.50 -13.17 11.44
C LEU A 39 3.58 -12.57 12.85
N ASN A 40 4.05 -11.34 12.99
CA ASN A 40 4.14 -10.68 14.29
C ASN A 40 2.73 -10.31 14.80
N PRO A 41 2.30 -10.84 15.96
CA PRO A 41 0.97 -10.56 16.50
C PRO A 41 0.80 -9.08 16.81
N HIS A 42 1.86 -8.39 17.25
CA HIS A 42 1.84 -6.96 17.52
C HIS A 42 1.52 -6.14 16.26
N LEU A 43 2.18 -6.43 15.13
CA LEU A 43 1.90 -5.72 13.89
C LEU A 43 0.46 -5.92 13.43
N ARG A 44 -0.06 -7.16 13.52
CA ARG A 44 -1.46 -7.45 13.20
C ARG A 44 -2.44 -6.67 14.08
N GLN A 45 -2.13 -6.54 15.37
CA GLN A 45 -2.94 -5.73 16.29
C GLN A 45 -2.88 -4.25 15.93
N LEU A 46 -1.71 -3.71 15.58
CA LEU A 46 -1.57 -2.33 15.11
C LEU A 46 -2.43 -2.09 13.87
N LEU A 47 -2.32 -2.95 12.85
CA LEU A 47 -3.10 -2.86 11.62
C LEU A 47 -4.61 -2.93 11.89
N LEU A 48 -5.05 -3.88 12.72
CA LEU A 48 -6.45 -4.00 13.11
C LEU A 48 -6.95 -2.77 13.86
N THR A 49 -6.11 -2.19 14.71
CA THR A 49 -6.43 -0.98 15.47
C THR A 49 -6.60 0.22 14.55
N VAL A 50 -5.73 0.39 13.55
CA VAL A 50 -5.89 1.44 12.53
C VAL A 50 -7.16 1.22 11.71
N ASP A 51 -7.45 -0.02 11.31
CA ASP A 51 -8.62 -0.36 10.50
C ASP A 51 -9.92 0.01 11.21
N GLN A 52 -10.02 -0.32 12.51
CA GLN A 52 -11.20 -0.08 13.35
C GLN A 52 -11.25 1.32 13.97
N ALA A 53 -10.20 2.12 13.83
CA ALA A 53 -10.13 3.44 14.44
C ALA A 53 -11.11 4.43 13.83
N GLU A 54 -11.78 5.19 14.69
CA GLU A 54 -12.56 6.35 14.30
C GLU A 54 -11.63 7.48 13.81
N ASP A 55 -10.50 7.70 14.49
CA ASP A 55 -9.47 8.67 14.09
C ASP A 55 -8.20 7.99 13.57
N LYS A 56 -8.23 7.62 12.29
CA LYS A 56 -7.11 6.95 11.60
C LYS A 56 -5.88 7.85 11.48
N SER A 57 -6.08 9.16 11.31
CA SER A 57 -4.98 10.11 11.12
C SER A 57 -4.08 10.21 12.36
N SER A 58 -4.68 10.34 13.54
CA SER A 58 -3.94 10.42 14.80
C SER A 58 -3.24 9.10 15.12
N LEU A 59 -3.91 7.96 14.91
CA LEU A 59 -3.29 6.65 15.11
C LEU A 59 -2.18 6.36 14.10
N MET A 60 -2.35 6.75 12.83
CA MET A 60 -1.32 6.61 11.82
C MET A 60 -0.05 7.36 12.24
N LYS A 61 -0.18 8.61 12.71
CA LYS A 61 0.96 9.39 13.22
C LYS A 61 1.66 8.71 14.39
N LYS A 62 0.88 8.11 15.30
CA LYS A 62 1.43 7.39 16.44
C LYS A 62 2.17 6.12 16.02
N TYR A 63 1.61 5.35 15.10
CA TYR A 63 2.22 4.10 14.63
C TYR A 63 3.35 4.33 13.64
N MET A 64 3.38 5.45 12.95
CA MET A 64 4.57 5.90 12.20
C MET A 64 5.78 6.17 13.10
N GLN A 65 5.64 6.14 14.43
CA GLN A 65 6.75 6.15 15.38
C GLN A 65 7.17 4.75 15.83
N GLU A 66 6.36 3.72 15.57
CA GLU A 66 6.66 2.33 15.91
C GLU A 66 7.56 1.72 14.83
N PRO A 67 8.78 1.24 15.16
CA PRO A 67 9.72 0.74 14.16
C PRO A 67 9.13 -0.42 13.36
N LEU A 68 8.37 -1.30 14.01
CA LEU A 68 7.71 -2.45 13.36
C LEU A 68 6.69 -2.03 12.30
N PHE A 69 5.94 -0.95 12.54
CA PHE A 69 4.95 -0.45 11.60
C PHE A 69 5.61 0.33 10.46
N VAL A 70 6.69 1.05 10.75
CA VAL A 70 7.52 1.73 9.74
C VAL A 70 8.16 0.71 8.80
N GLU A 71 8.76 -0.37 9.33
CA GLU A 71 9.33 -1.44 8.50
C GLU A 71 8.27 -2.12 7.62
N PHE A 72 7.07 -2.34 8.15
CA PHE A 72 5.95 -2.86 7.37
C PHE A 72 5.55 -1.90 6.24
N ALA A 73 5.39 -0.62 6.53
CA ALA A 73 5.04 0.40 5.54
C ALA A 73 6.11 0.50 4.46
N ASP A 74 7.39 0.54 4.86
CA ASP A 74 8.54 0.59 3.95
C ASP A 74 8.58 -0.64 3.03
N CYS A 75 8.38 -1.84 3.57
CA CYS A 75 8.25 -3.06 2.76
C CYS A 75 7.08 -2.98 1.79
N CYS A 76 5.93 -2.47 2.23
CA CYS A 76 4.77 -2.32 1.34
C CYS A 76 5.09 -1.38 0.19
N LEU A 77 5.65 -0.21 0.49
CA LEU A 77 6.01 0.83 -0.47
C LEU A 77 7.01 0.28 -1.50
N ARG A 78 8.09 -0.40 -1.08
CA ARG A 78 9.06 -1.02 -2.01
C ARG A 78 8.43 -1.99 -3.01
N ILE A 79 7.37 -2.70 -2.62
CA ILE A 79 6.70 -3.70 -3.46
C ILE A 79 5.73 -3.02 -4.46
N VAL A 80 5.01 -1.99 -4.01
CA VAL A 80 3.95 -1.34 -4.80
C VAL A 80 4.44 -0.16 -5.63
N GLU A 81 5.53 0.44 -5.18
CA GLU A 81 6.37 1.44 -5.84
C GLU A 81 7.77 0.83 -5.97
N PRO A 82 7.96 -0.09 -6.94
CA PRO A 82 9.31 -0.50 -7.30
C PRO A 82 10.09 0.76 -7.67
N PRO A 83 11.40 0.83 -7.40
CA PRO A 83 12.23 1.95 -7.81
C PRO A 83 12.25 1.96 -9.35
N GLU A 84 11.28 2.64 -9.95
CA GLU A 84 11.32 2.97 -11.34
C GLU A 84 12.47 3.96 -11.46
N LYS A 85 13.56 3.44 -12.05
CA LYS A 85 14.76 4.12 -12.51
C LYS A 85 14.62 5.62 -12.42
N GLU A 86 15.52 6.25 -11.66
CA GLU A 86 15.89 7.65 -11.85
C GLU A 86 15.55 8.05 -13.28
N ASN A 87 14.55 8.93 -13.40
CA ASN A 87 14.29 9.64 -14.62
C ASN A 87 15.59 10.40 -14.88
N ILE A 88 16.50 9.76 -15.63
CA ILE A 88 17.65 10.40 -16.25
C ILE A 88 17.07 11.54 -17.07
N LEU A 89 17.03 12.72 -16.47
CA LEU A 89 16.68 13.95 -17.13
C LEU A 89 17.70 14.08 -18.28
N PRO A 90 17.31 13.97 -19.55
CA PRO A 90 18.22 14.38 -20.60
C PRO A 90 18.38 15.90 -20.46
N GLU A 91 19.63 16.32 -20.24
CA GLU A 91 20.08 17.73 -20.26
C GLU A 91 19.72 18.43 -21.58
#